data_AF-A0A9Q0JPT3-F1
#
_entry.id   AF-A0A9Q0JPT3-F1
#
_cell.length_a   1.000
_cell.length_b   1.000
_cell.length_c   1.000
_cell.angle_alpha   90.00
_cell.angle_beta   90.00
_cell.angle_gamma   90.00
#
_symmetry.space_group_name_H-M   'P 1'
#
loop_
_entity.id
_entity.type
_entity.pdbx_description
1 polymer ?
#
loop_
_entity_poly.entity_id
_entity_poly.type
_entity_poly.pdbx_seq_one_letter_code
_entity_poly.pdbx_strand_id
1 'polypeptide(L)'
;MEGYRQEKVQKFEEFVDRRLKPDLVRAISERDKVFEQQKIFSDLRRNIENLEENSVTSLRTLVNLGSEVYMQADVPDTQRIFVDIGLGFHVEFTWSE
;
A
#
# COMPACT_ATOMS: atom_id res chain seq x y z
N MET A 1 -40.66 -34.95 -4.75
CA MET A 1 -39.41 -34.68 -5.49
C MET A 1 -39.03 -33.19 -5.49
N GLU A 2 -39.98 -32.25 -5.54
CA GLU A 2 -39.68 -30.80 -5.53
C GLU A 2 -39.13 -30.26 -4.19
N GLY A 3 -39.68 -30.66 -3.04
CA GLY A 3 -39.19 -30.18 -1.74
C GLY A 3 -37.70 -30.50 -1.47
N TYR A 4 -37.23 -31.66 -1.92
CA TYR A 4 -35.81 -32.05 -1.80
C TYR A 4 -34.88 -31.20 -2.68
N ARG A 5 -35.35 -30.74 -3.85
CA ARG A 5 -34.59 -29.80 -4.68
C ARG A 5 -34.54 -28.42 -4.02
N GLN A 6 -35.65 -27.97 -3.44
CA GLN A 6 -35.74 -26.68 -2.77
C GLN A 6 -34.82 -26.57 -1.54
N GLU A 7 -34.74 -27.63 -0.72
CA GLU A 7 -33.78 -27.70 0.40
C GLU A 7 -32.33 -27.65 -0.07
N LYS A 8 -31.99 -28.33 -1.18
CA LYS A 8 -30.64 -28.24 -1.73
C LYS A 8 -30.30 -26.84 -2.20
N VAL A 9 -31.24 -26.18 -2.89
CA VAL A 9 -31.07 -24.79 -3.35
C VAL A 9 -30.82 -23.87 -2.15
N GLN A 10 -31.65 -23.96 -1.09
CA GLN A 10 -31.44 -23.15 0.13
C GLN A 10 -30.07 -23.39 0.77
N LYS A 11 -29.61 -24.64 0.85
CA LYS A 11 -28.27 -24.93 1.40
C LYS A 11 -27.14 -24.34 0.56
N PHE A 12 -27.28 -24.34 -0.77
CA PHE A 12 -26.30 -23.70 -1.64
C PHE A 12 -26.34 -22.19 -1.53
N GLU A 13 -27.53 -21.58 -1.49
CA GLU A 13 -27.70 -20.14 -1.26
C GLU A 13 -27.09 -19.71 0.07
N GLU A 14 -27.38 -20.45 1.15
CA GLU A 14 -26.82 -20.19 2.47
C GLU A 14 -25.29 -20.32 2.48
N PHE A 15 -24.73 -21.33 1.80
CA PHE A 15 -23.29 -21.48 1.68
C PHE A 15 -22.64 -20.35 0.88
N VAL A 16 -23.26 -19.95 -0.22
CA VAL A 16 -22.79 -18.81 -1.04
C VAL A 16 -22.79 -17.53 -0.20
N ASP A 17 -23.88 -17.27 0.52
CA ASP A 17 -24.06 -16.03 1.26
C ASP A 17 -23.22 -15.97 2.54
N ARG A 18 -23.11 -17.08 3.28
CA ARG A 18 -22.42 -17.12 4.58
C ARG A 18 -20.94 -17.46 4.50
N ARG A 19 -20.46 -18.00 3.38
CA ARG A 19 -19.05 -18.41 3.22
C ARG A 19 -18.40 -17.77 2.01
N LEU A 20 -18.87 -18.08 0.80
CA LEU A 20 -18.18 -17.65 -0.42
C LEU A 20 -18.10 -16.14 -0.57
N LYS A 21 -19.21 -15.42 -0.33
CA LYS A 21 -19.23 -13.95 -0.41
C LYS A 21 -18.30 -13.31 0.65
N PRO A 22 -18.38 -13.65 1.95
CA PRO A 22 -17.44 -13.16 2.95
C PRO A 22 -15.98 -13.50 2.65
N ASP A 23 -15.69 -14.73 2.22
CA ASP A 23 -14.33 -15.15 1.90
C ASP A 23 -13.77 -14.36 0.71
N LEU A 24 -14.59 -14.07 -0.30
CA LEU A 24 -14.21 -13.21 -1.42
C LEU A 24 -13.90 -11.78 -0.96
N VAL A 25 -14.73 -11.20 -0.11
CA VAL A 25 -14.49 -9.86 0.45
C VAL A 25 -13.19 -9.83 1.27
N ARG A 26 -12.93 -10.86 2.07
CA ARG A 26 -11.67 -10.99 2.81
C ARG A 26 -10.48 -11.07 1.87
N ALA A 27 -10.54 -11.94 0.86
CA ALA A 27 -9.46 -12.12 -0.11
C ALA A 27 -9.19 -10.82 -0.90
N ILE A 28 -10.23 -10.08 -1.27
CA ILE A 28 -10.10 -8.76 -1.91
C ILE A 28 -9.42 -7.78 -0.94
N SER A 29 -9.85 -7.71 0.32
CA SER A 29 -9.24 -6.81 1.30
C SER A 29 -7.77 -7.13 1.59
N GLU A 30 -7.41 -8.41 1.69
CA GLU A 30 -6.03 -8.86 1.87
C GLU A 30 -5.18 -8.50 0.65
N ARG A 31 -5.70 -8.74 -0.55
CA ARG A 31 -5.07 -8.34 -1.80
C ARG A 31 -4.83 -6.82 -1.81
N ASP A 32 -5.85 -6.02 -1.51
CA ASP A 32 -5.77 -4.56 -1.58
C ASP A 32 -4.71 -4.00 -0.60
N LYS A 33 -4.55 -4.61 0.58
CA LYS A 33 -3.46 -4.25 1.52
C LYS A 33 -2.07 -4.47 0.91
N VAL A 34 -1.87 -5.60 0.23
CA VAL A 34 -0.60 -5.91 -0.44
C VAL A 34 -0.36 -4.94 -1.60
N PHE A 35 -1.39 -4.62 -2.38
CA PHE A 35 -1.27 -3.64 -3.47
C PHE A 35 -0.90 -2.24 -2.95
N GLU A 36 -1.48 -1.80 -1.83
CA GLU A 36 -1.13 -0.50 -1.24
C GLU A 36 0.34 -0.48 -0.80
N GLN A 37 0.82 -1.55 -0.15
CA GLN A 37 2.23 -1.69 0.21
C GLN A 37 3.14 -1.66 -1.03
N GLN A 38 2.81 -2.41 -2.07
CA GLN A 38 3.55 -2.41 -3.33
C GLN A 38 3.59 -1.02 -3.98
N LYS A 39 2.47 -0.31 -3.93
CA LYS A 39 2.36 1.04 -4.48
C LYS A 39 3.30 2.01 -3.76
N ILE A 40 3.37 1.96 -2.42
CA ILE A 40 4.30 2.78 -1.64
C ILE A 40 5.75 2.56 -2.09
N PHE A 41 6.18 1.30 -2.24
CA PHE A 41 7.54 0.99 -2.71
C PHE A 41 7.77 1.40 -4.17
N SER A 42 6.77 1.23 -5.03
CA SER A 42 6.85 1.66 -6.44
C SER A 42 6.96 3.17 -6.56
N ASP A 43 6.20 3.93 -5.76
CA ASP A 43 6.25 5.39 -5.73
C ASP A 43 7.59 5.87 -5.17
N LEU A 44 8.10 5.24 -4.10
CA LEU A 44 9.42 5.54 -3.54
C LEU A 44 10.52 5.33 -4.58
N ARG A 45 10.52 4.17 -5.26
CA ARG A 45 11.49 3.86 -6.31
C ARG A 45 11.47 4.91 -7.43
N ARG A 46 10.29 5.25 -7.94
CA ARG A 46 10.16 6.28 -8.99
C ARG A 46 10.69 7.64 -8.52
N ASN A 47 10.46 7.99 -7.26
CA ASN A 47 10.97 9.25 -6.70
C ASN A 47 12.51 9.25 -6.60
N ILE A 48 13.11 8.12 -6.20
CA ILE A 48 14.57 7.96 -6.17
C ILE A 48 15.16 8.08 -7.59
N GLU A 49 14.59 7.34 -8.55
CA GLU A 49 15.00 7.40 -9.96
C GLU A 49 14.93 8.84 -10.50
N ASN A 50 13.85 9.57 -10.21
CA ASN A 50 13.73 10.98 -10.60
C ASN A 50 14.79 11.88 -9.94
N LEU A 51 15.10 11.67 -8.66
CA LEU A 51 16.13 12.45 -7.95
C LEU A 51 17.53 12.17 -8.52
N GLU A 52 17.82 10.91 -8.85
CA GLU A 52 19.08 10.47 -9.44
C GLU A 52 19.27 11.01 -10.86
N GLU A 53 18.28 10.84 -11.74
CA GLU A 53 18.33 11.32 -13.13
C GLU A 53 18.54 12.84 -13.22
N ASN A 54 17.94 13.58 -12.29
CA ASN A 54 18.05 15.05 -12.26
C ASN A 54 19.23 15.54 -11.41
N SER A 55 20.01 14.63 -10.81
CA SER A 55 21.13 14.95 -9.91
C SER A 55 20.77 15.99 -8.84
N VAL A 56 19.52 15.92 -8.34
CA VAL A 56 19.02 16.87 -7.34
C VAL A 56 19.60 16.45 -6.01
N THR A 57 20.60 17.17 -5.51
CA THR A 57 21.29 16.90 -4.24
C THR A 57 20.66 17.62 -3.04
N SER A 58 19.86 18.65 -3.30
CA SER A 58 19.08 19.36 -2.28
C SER A 58 17.67 19.60 -2.79
N LEU A 59 16.65 19.37 -1.97
CA LEU A 59 15.25 19.48 -2.35
C LEU A 59 14.49 20.39 -1.41
N ARG A 60 13.83 21.42 -1.95
CA ARG A 60 12.84 22.21 -1.22
C ARG A 60 11.45 21.70 -1.57
N THR A 61 10.70 21.25 -0.58
CA THR A 61 9.40 20.59 -0.79
C THR A 61 8.34 21.09 0.20
N LEU A 62 7.07 20.84 -0.12
CA LEU A 62 5.94 21.05 0.78
C LEU A 62 5.50 19.70 1.34
N VAL A 63 5.61 19.52 2.65
CA VAL A 63 5.21 18.32 3.37
C VAL A 63 3.84 18.53 3.97
N ASN A 64 2.92 17.60 3.72
CA ASN A 64 1.60 17.58 4.35
C ASN A 64 1.74 17.08 5.80
N LEU A 65 1.32 17.88 6.77
CA LEU A 65 1.34 17.56 8.20
C LEU A 65 0.01 16.94 8.69
N GLY A 66 -0.99 16.85 7.81
CA GLY A 66 -2.35 16.40 8.09
C GLY A 66 -3.40 17.46 7.80
N SER A 67 -4.63 17.03 7.50
CA SER A 67 -5.79 17.92 7.28
C SER A 67 -5.55 19.04 6.25
N GLU A 68 -4.82 18.75 5.17
CA GLU A 68 -4.43 19.72 4.14
C GLU A 68 -3.60 20.90 4.67
N VAL A 69 -2.91 20.73 5.79
CA VAL A 69 -1.93 21.67 6.30
C VAL A 69 -0.55 21.30 5.76
N TYR A 70 0.07 22.22 5.03
CA TYR A 70 1.37 22.01 4.40
C TYR A 70 2.45 22.88 5.04
N MET A 71 3.64 22.32 5.21
CA MET A 71 4.82 23.02 5.70
C MET A 71 5.95 22.90 4.69
N GLN A 72 6.72 23.97 4.53
CA GLN A 72 7.90 23.96 3.69
C GLN A 72 9.07 23.31 4.42
N ALA A 73 9.72 22.36 3.76
CA ALA A 73 10.89 21.67 4.25
C ALA A 73 12.03 21.79 3.23
N ASP A 74 13.23 21.97 3.74
CA ASP A 74 14.46 21.92 2.98
C ASP A 74 15.22 20.64 3.33
N VAL A 75 15.45 19.80 2.33
CA VAL A 75 16.23 18.56 2.43
C VAL A 75 17.64 18.86 1.93
N PRO A 76 18.65 18.85 2.81
CA PRO A 76 20.01 19.24 2.46
C PRO A 76 20.77 18.17 1.68
N ASP A 77 20.41 16.89 1.87
CA ASP A 77 21.00 15.75 1.19
C ASP A 77 19.88 14.76 0.83
N THR A 78 19.61 14.65 -0.47
CA THR A 78 18.61 13.73 -1.04
C THR A 78 19.17 12.36 -1.36
N GLN A 79 20.49 12.17 -1.29
CA GLN A 79 21.15 10.90 -1.58
C GLN A 79 20.95 9.89 -0.47
N ARG A 80 20.44 10.32 0.69
CA ARG A 80 20.18 9.50 1.86
C ARG A 80 18.68 9.41 2.10
N ILE A 81 18.21 8.18 2.23
CA ILE A 81 16.79 7.89 2.49
C ILE A 81 16.67 6.97 3.70
N PHE A 82 15.62 7.15 4.49
CA PHE A 82 15.26 6.23 5.56
C PHE A 82 14.17 5.28 5.07
N VAL A 83 14.44 3.97 5.13
CA VAL A 83 13.49 2.93 4.77
C VAL A 83 13.08 2.17 6.02
N ASP A 84 11.77 2.08 6.26
CA ASP A 84 11.20 1.26 7.34
C ASP A 84 11.37 -0.23 6.99
N ILE A 85 12.12 -0.95 7.83
CA ILE A 85 12.34 -2.41 7.71
C ILE A 85 11.47 -3.23 8.68
N GLY A 86 10.60 -2.56 9.43
CA GLY A 86 9.68 -3.14 10.39
C GLY A 86 10.15 -3.00 11.85
N LEU A 87 9.24 -3.34 12.78
CA LEU A 87 9.45 -3.26 14.23
C LEU A 87 9.86 -1.86 14.74
N GLY A 88 9.56 -0.80 13.96
CA GLY A 88 9.94 0.59 14.27
C GLY A 88 11.37 0.95 13.91
N PHE A 89 12.12 0.05 13.27
CA PHE A 89 13.48 0.33 12.82
C PHE A 89 13.49 0.90 11.40
N HIS A 90 14.28 1.94 11.22
CA HIS A 90 14.51 2.59 9.95
C HIS A 90 16.00 2.52 9.64
N VAL A 91 16.33 2.08 8.42
CA VAL A 91 17.71 2.01 7.94
C VAL A 91 17.95 3.17 6.99
N GLU A 92 19.09 3.83 7.14
CA GLU A 92 19.58 4.83 6.21
C GLU A 92 20.25 4.13 5.02
N PHE A 93 19.76 4.38 3.82
CA PHE A 93 20.30 3.86 2.56
C PHE A 93 20.69 5.00 1.62
N THR A 94 21.56 4.67 0.67
CA THR A 94 21.87 5.50 -0.50
C THR A 94 21.00 5.10 -1.71
N TRP A 95 20.99 5.90 -2.79
CA TRP A 95 20.21 5.56 -4.00
C TRP A 95 20.59 4.21 -4.64
N SER A 96 21.85 3.77 -4.48
CA SER A 96 22.37 2.56 -5.12
C SER A 96 22.04 1.25 -4.41
N GLU A 97 21.58 1.32 -3.15
CA GLU A 97 21.29 0.18 -2.28
C GLU A 97 19.81 -0.21 -2.33
#